data_AF-A0A662J4A3-F1
#
_entry.id   AF-A0A662J4A3-F1
#
_cell.length_a   1.000
_cell.length_b   1.000
_cell.length_c   1.000
_cell.angle_alpha   90.00
_cell.angle_beta   90.00
_cell.angle_gamma   90.00
#
_symmetry.space_group_name_H-M   'P 1'
#
loop_
_entity.id
_entity.type
_entity.pdbx_description
1 polymer ?
#
loop_
_entity_poly.entity_id
_entity_poly.type
_entity_poly.pdbx_seq_one_letter_code
_entity_poly.pdbx_strand_id
1 'polypeptide(L)'
;MEEEGLSLVYAVLAIALLAASWLAVLYHNPWWLSVYGSLAAFLREPLMMPELSFPKGLFSAAAAFVEAWLIGSALSLIMLRREVGYTVKLIYSLGLGLGFCGFLTLILGVVHALTPFSLSACTLISLLLLISVCFKLVKAPSAKRLVLLVLSPLTPPRRTLAELFSLRNVAFMILIPMIFYSGLFEPVLHWDATVYHAVLAKVLFREGCFPVLAGSSHGLEMSSNYPPLMPALGAYFYVQAGAAEDVYLKAISPLMALLSLLCIYELGSMLKG
;
A
#
# COMPACT_ATOMS: atom_id res chain seq x y z
N MET A 1 36.59 -9.67 -11.06
CA MET A 1 37.20 -8.33 -10.95
C MET A 1 36.99 -7.51 -12.23
N GLU A 2 37.13 -8.07 -13.43
CA GLU A 2 36.80 -7.37 -14.69
C GLU A 2 35.28 -7.15 -14.92
N GLU A 3 34.42 -8.11 -14.53
CA GLU A 3 32.95 -7.98 -14.69
C GLU A 3 32.32 -6.86 -13.84
N GLU A 4 32.79 -6.66 -12.61
CA GLU A 4 32.27 -5.60 -11.73
C GLU A 4 32.58 -4.19 -12.28
N GLY A 5 33.78 -4.01 -12.85
CA GLY A 5 34.21 -2.77 -13.48
C GLY A 5 33.36 -2.42 -14.71
N LEU A 6 33.04 -3.41 -15.54
CA LEU A 6 32.13 -3.23 -16.69
C LEU A 6 30.73 -2.80 -16.22
N SER A 7 30.19 -3.43 -15.17
CA SER A 7 28.84 -3.11 -14.65
C SER A 7 28.74 -1.68 -14.11
N LEU A 8 29.80 -1.18 -13.47
CA LEU A 8 29.85 0.18 -12.94
C LEU A 8 29.87 1.21 -14.07
N VAL A 9 30.65 0.95 -15.13
CA VAL A 9 30.71 1.83 -16.30
C VAL A 9 29.34 1.94 -16.97
N TYR A 10 28.63 0.83 -17.18
CA TYR A 10 27.27 0.86 -17.73
C TYR A 10 26.27 1.58 -16.81
N ALA A 11 26.34 1.37 -15.49
CA ALA A 11 25.48 2.07 -14.55
C ALA A 11 25.72 3.58 -14.58
N VAL A 12 26.99 4.01 -14.60
CA VAL A 12 27.36 5.42 -14.72
C VAL A 12 26.90 6.01 -16.03
N LEU A 13 27.08 5.30 -17.16
CA LEU A 13 26.59 5.72 -18.47
C LEU A 13 25.07 5.85 -18.52
N ALA A 14 24.34 4.88 -17.95
CA ALA A 14 22.89 4.91 -17.88
C ALA A 14 22.39 6.09 -17.02
N ILE A 15 23.01 6.33 -15.87
CA ILE A 15 22.70 7.48 -15.01
C ILE A 15 23.03 8.79 -15.74
N ALA A 16 24.17 8.88 -16.43
CA ALA A 16 24.56 10.05 -17.19
C ALA A 16 23.59 10.32 -18.35
N LEU A 17 23.13 9.28 -19.06
CA LEU A 17 22.12 9.37 -20.11
C LEU A 17 20.76 9.80 -19.56
N LEU A 18 20.33 9.25 -18.43
CA LEU A 18 19.10 9.67 -17.75
C LEU A 18 19.18 11.11 -17.24
N ALA A 19 20.32 11.51 -16.69
CA ALA A 19 20.54 12.88 -16.26
C ALA A 19 20.56 13.84 -17.46
N ALA A 20 21.25 13.48 -18.55
CA ALA A 20 21.30 14.27 -19.78
C ALA A 20 19.92 14.38 -20.45
N SER A 21 19.13 13.29 -20.50
CA SER A 21 17.78 13.32 -21.03
C SER A 21 16.86 14.18 -20.17
N TRP A 22 16.96 14.07 -18.84
CA TRP A 22 16.22 14.92 -17.91
C TRP A 22 16.60 16.40 -18.06
N LEU A 23 17.90 16.70 -18.18
CA LEU A 23 18.39 18.06 -18.42
C LEU A 23 17.91 18.61 -19.78
N ALA A 24 17.85 17.77 -20.83
CA ALA A 24 17.30 18.17 -22.12
C ALA A 24 15.79 18.47 -22.02
N VAL A 25 15.03 17.66 -21.28
CA VAL A 25 13.61 17.92 -21.00
C VAL A 25 13.45 19.24 -20.24
N LEU A 26 14.25 19.49 -19.21
CA LEU A 26 14.24 20.75 -18.45
C LEU A 26 14.64 21.96 -19.31
N TYR A 27 15.60 21.80 -20.21
CA TYR A 27 16.01 22.85 -21.15
C TYR A 27 14.86 23.26 -22.07
N HIS A 28 14.08 22.29 -22.56
CA HIS A 28 12.90 22.55 -23.40
C HIS A 28 11.67 23.00 -22.60
N ASN A 29 11.63 22.72 -21.30
CA ASN A 29 10.50 23.05 -20.43
C ASN A 29 10.97 23.78 -19.16
N PRO A 30 11.58 24.97 -19.27
CA PRO A 30 12.17 25.66 -18.13
C PRO A 30 11.13 26.03 -17.06
N TRP A 31 9.86 26.15 -17.43
CA TRP A 31 8.77 26.36 -16.48
C TRP A 31 8.57 25.17 -15.53
N TRP A 32 9.06 23.96 -15.84
CA TRP A 32 9.01 22.83 -14.90
C TRP A 32 9.86 23.08 -13.65
N LEU A 33 10.86 23.96 -13.74
CA LEU A 33 11.62 24.39 -12.56
C LEU A 33 10.76 25.18 -11.57
N SER A 34 9.61 25.73 -12.00
CA SER A 34 8.67 26.39 -11.09
C SER A 34 8.14 25.44 -10.03
N VAL A 35 8.10 24.13 -10.30
CA VAL A 35 7.70 23.10 -9.33
C VAL A 35 8.62 23.11 -8.11
N TYR A 36 9.92 23.39 -8.27
CA TYR A 36 10.83 23.54 -7.12
C TYR A 36 10.54 24.80 -6.31
N GLY A 37 10.09 25.88 -6.98
CA GLY A 37 9.56 27.06 -6.31
C GLY A 37 8.29 26.76 -5.52
N SER A 38 7.35 26.02 -6.11
CA SER A 38 6.13 25.54 -5.44
C SER A 38 6.45 24.60 -4.27
N LEU A 39 7.43 23.69 -4.42
CA LEU A 39 7.89 22.81 -3.36
C LEU A 39 8.54 23.61 -2.22
N ALA A 40 9.40 24.58 -2.53
CA ALA A 40 10.02 25.44 -1.53
C ALA A 40 8.97 26.31 -0.81
N ALA A 41 7.96 26.81 -1.52
CA ALA A 41 6.82 27.52 -0.94
C ALA A 41 6.00 26.60 -0.03
N PHE A 42 5.69 25.39 -0.47
CA PHE A 42 5.00 24.37 0.32
C PHE A 42 5.76 24.00 1.60
N LEU A 43 7.08 23.85 1.53
CA LEU A 43 7.91 23.55 2.70
C LEU A 43 7.97 24.71 3.71
N ARG A 44 7.76 25.96 3.24
CA ARG A 44 7.73 27.15 4.10
C ARG A 44 6.35 27.38 4.71
N GLU A 45 5.31 27.22 3.91
CA GLU A 45 3.91 27.45 4.25
C GLU A 45 3.09 26.25 3.77
N PRO A 46 3.06 25.15 4.55
CA PRO A 46 2.26 24.00 4.18
C PRO A 46 0.77 24.39 4.14
N LEU A 47 0.06 23.91 3.12
CA LEU A 47 -1.35 24.23 2.85
C LEU A 47 -2.27 24.00 4.07
N MET A 48 -1.92 23.03 4.92
CA MET A 48 -2.55 22.84 6.23
C MET A 48 -1.50 22.40 7.24
N MET A 49 -1.59 22.95 8.46
CA MET A 49 -0.93 22.35 9.61
C MET A 49 -1.69 21.07 9.98
N PRO A 50 -1.00 19.94 10.23
CA PRO A 50 -1.65 18.72 10.64
C PRO A 50 -2.33 18.94 11.99
N GLU A 51 -3.67 18.92 12.02
CA GLU A 51 -4.41 18.79 13.27
C GLU A 51 -4.17 17.37 13.81
N LEU A 52 -3.28 17.26 14.79
CA LEU A 52 -2.98 16.02 15.52
C LEU A 52 -4.16 15.66 16.42
N SER A 53 -5.24 15.18 15.81
CA SER A 53 -6.33 14.51 16.51
C SER A 53 -6.18 13.00 16.37
N PHE A 54 -6.52 12.26 17.43
CA PHE A 54 -6.57 10.81 17.35
C PHE A 54 -7.80 10.40 16.53
N PRO A 55 -7.64 9.72 15.39
CA PRO A 55 -8.78 9.32 14.57
C PRO A 55 -9.62 8.28 15.32
N LYS A 56 -10.94 8.37 15.16
CA LYS A 56 -11.88 7.46 15.82
C LYS A 56 -11.65 6.02 15.37
N GLY A 57 -11.59 5.09 16.31
CA GLY A 57 -11.39 3.67 16.01
C GLY A 57 -9.95 3.29 15.63
N LEU A 58 -8.96 4.13 15.94
CA LEU A 58 -7.55 3.91 15.58
C LEU A 58 -7.03 2.51 15.94
N PHE A 59 -7.32 2.04 17.15
CA PHE A 59 -6.88 0.71 17.60
C PHE A 59 -7.55 -0.42 16.80
N SER A 60 -8.83 -0.27 16.45
CA SER A 60 -9.54 -1.25 15.62
C SER A 60 -9.03 -1.23 14.18
N ALA A 61 -8.75 -0.05 13.62
CA ALA A 61 -8.11 0.08 12.31
C ALA A 61 -6.70 -0.54 12.29
N ALA A 62 -5.92 -0.35 13.37
CA ALA A 62 -4.62 -0.99 13.53
C ALA A 62 -4.75 -2.52 13.63
N ALA A 63 -5.73 -3.03 14.37
CA ALA A 63 -6.02 -4.46 14.43
C ALA A 63 -6.43 -5.03 13.06
N ALA A 64 -7.25 -4.29 12.30
CA ALA A 64 -7.61 -4.64 10.93
C ALA A 64 -6.40 -4.67 10.00
N PHE A 65 -5.46 -3.74 10.17
CA PHE A 65 -4.20 -3.78 9.42
C PHE A 65 -3.37 -5.03 9.74
N VAL A 66 -3.27 -5.40 11.03
CA VAL A 66 -2.61 -6.64 11.46
C VAL A 66 -3.31 -7.87 10.89
N GLU A 67 -4.64 -7.90 10.90
CA GLU A 67 -5.44 -8.97 10.30
C GLU A 67 -5.18 -9.11 8.80
N ALA A 68 -5.26 -8.01 8.05
CA ALA A 68 -4.96 -8.00 6.61
C ALA A 68 -3.54 -8.52 6.36
N TRP A 69 -2.56 -8.05 7.14
CA TRP A 69 -1.19 -8.53 7.03
C TRP A 69 -1.05 -10.02 7.36
N LEU A 70 -1.72 -10.55 8.39
CA LEU A 70 -1.70 -11.98 8.73
C LEU A 70 -2.27 -12.84 7.59
N ILE A 71 -3.40 -12.42 7.02
CA ILE A 71 -4.00 -13.05 5.84
C ILE A 71 -3.01 -13.07 4.69
N GLY A 72 -2.41 -11.93 4.37
CA GLY A 72 -1.45 -11.83 3.27
C GLY A 72 -0.16 -12.61 3.53
N SER A 73 0.33 -12.66 4.77
CA SER A 73 1.45 -13.50 5.18
C SER A 73 1.14 -14.98 4.95
N ALA A 74 -0.05 -15.45 5.33
CA ALA A 74 -0.48 -16.83 5.04
C ALA A 74 -0.57 -17.09 3.52
N LEU A 75 -1.19 -16.18 2.76
CA LEU A 75 -1.25 -16.28 1.29
C LEU A 75 0.16 -16.32 0.66
N SER A 76 1.08 -15.48 1.14
CA SER A 76 2.46 -15.43 0.63
C SER A 76 3.18 -16.77 0.82
N LEU A 77 2.98 -17.45 1.97
CA LEU A 77 3.55 -18.78 2.22
C LEU A 77 2.97 -19.83 1.26
N ILE A 78 1.66 -19.77 1.00
CA ILE A 78 0.97 -20.70 0.07
C ILE A 78 1.43 -20.49 -1.38
N MET A 79 1.61 -19.24 -1.79
CA MET A 79 1.93 -18.89 -3.18
C MET A 79 3.42 -19.03 -3.49
N LEU A 80 4.31 -18.51 -2.65
CA LEU A 80 5.74 -18.48 -2.94
C LEU A 80 6.38 -19.86 -2.78
N ARG A 81 5.98 -20.63 -1.76
CA ARG A 81 6.46 -21.99 -1.44
C ARG A 81 7.99 -22.18 -1.37
N ARG A 82 8.76 -21.09 -1.45
CA ARG A 82 10.21 -21.04 -1.44
C ARG A 82 10.66 -19.95 -0.48
N GLU A 83 11.87 -20.10 0.05
CA GLU A 83 12.48 -19.02 0.82
C GLU A 83 12.80 -17.85 -0.10
N VAL A 84 12.27 -16.68 0.25
CA VAL A 84 12.51 -15.42 -0.44
C VAL A 84 13.05 -14.41 0.57
N GLY A 85 13.71 -13.36 0.05
CA GLY A 85 14.21 -12.26 0.84
C GLY A 85 13.12 -11.55 1.66
N TYR A 86 13.54 -10.88 2.74
CA TYR A 86 12.65 -10.14 3.64
C TYR A 86 11.75 -9.14 2.92
N THR A 87 12.31 -8.34 2.00
CA THR A 87 11.55 -7.33 1.26
C THR A 87 10.44 -7.95 0.43
N VAL A 88 10.73 -9.05 -0.28
CA VAL A 88 9.74 -9.78 -1.08
C VAL A 88 8.63 -10.33 -0.20
N LYS A 89 8.96 -10.88 0.97
CA LYS A 89 7.94 -11.31 1.94
C LYS A 89 7.04 -10.14 2.34
N LEU A 90 7.62 -9.01 2.72
CA LEU A 90 6.88 -7.82 3.12
C LEU A 90 5.91 -7.33 2.02
N ILE A 91 6.39 -7.24 0.77
CA ILE A 91 5.59 -6.82 -0.39
C ILE A 91 4.40 -7.76 -0.58
N TYR A 92 4.65 -9.07 -0.63
CA TYR A 92 3.59 -10.06 -0.84
C TYR A 92 2.60 -10.09 0.33
N SER A 93 3.08 -10.02 1.58
CA SER A 93 2.21 -10.05 2.76
C SER A 93 1.29 -8.85 2.82
N LEU A 94 1.79 -7.64 2.56
CA LEU A 94 0.95 -6.44 2.59
C LEU A 94 0.06 -6.35 1.35
N GLY A 95 0.60 -6.59 0.16
CA GLY A 95 -0.14 -6.50 -1.10
C GLY A 95 -1.28 -7.52 -1.20
N LEU A 96 -1.00 -8.80 -0.93
CA LEU A 96 -2.03 -9.84 -0.97
C LEU A 96 -3.05 -9.68 0.16
N GLY A 97 -2.60 -9.29 1.35
CA GLY A 97 -3.45 -9.10 2.50
C GLY A 97 -4.50 -8.01 2.29
N LEU A 98 -4.03 -6.81 1.94
CA LEU A 98 -4.91 -5.67 1.65
C LEU A 98 -5.79 -5.92 0.43
N GLY A 99 -5.24 -6.52 -0.63
CA GLY A 99 -6.01 -6.92 -1.81
C GLY A 99 -7.14 -7.90 -1.47
N PHE A 100 -6.86 -8.90 -0.62
CA PHE A 100 -7.85 -9.89 -0.21
C PHE A 100 -8.94 -9.28 0.70
N CYS A 101 -8.57 -8.44 1.67
CA CYS A 101 -9.56 -7.75 2.51
C CYS A 101 -10.44 -6.78 1.70
N GLY A 102 -9.85 -6.05 0.75
CA GLY A 102 -10.60 -5.22 -0.21
C GLY A 102 -11.55 -6.06 -1.06
N PHE A 103 -11.11 -7.22 -1.55
CA PHE A 103 -11.93 -8.15 -2.31
C PHE A 103 -13.10 -8.71 -1.48
N LEU A 104 -12.87 -9.15 -0.23
CA LEU A 104 -13.95 -9.61 0.65
C LEU A 104 -14.98 -8.50 0.89
N THR A 105 -14.51 -7.28 1.14
CA THR A 105 -15.39 -6.12 1.37
C THR A 105 -16.22 -5.80 0.13
N LEU A 106 -15.61 -5.91 -1.06
CA LEU A 106 -16.30 -5.79 -2.34
C LEU A 106 -17.39 -6.86 -2.47
N ILE A 107 -17.08 -8.13 -2.26
CA ILE A 107 -18.07 -9.22 -2.35
C ILE A 107 -19.22 -9.00 -1.38
N LEU A 108 -18.93 -8.67 -0.13
CA LEU A 108 -19.95 -8.36 0.89
C LEU A 108 -20.81 -7.16 0.50
N GLY A 109 -20.21 -6.11 -0.06
CA GLY A 109 -20.94 -4.94 -0.56
C GLY A 109 -21.85 -5.29 -1.73
N VAL A 110 -21.40 -6.14 -2.66
CA VAL A 110 -22.19 -6.56 -3.84
C VAL A 110 -23.40 -7.42 -3.43
N VAL A 111 -23.24 -8.29 -2.42
CA VAL A 111 -24.36 -9.12 -1.92
C VAL A 111 -25.18 -8.43 -0.83
N HIS A 112 -24.95 -7.14 -0.60
CA HIS A 112 -25.66 -6.30 0.38
C HIS A 112 -25.59 -6.87 1.81
N ALA A 113 -24.44 -7.44 2.17
CA ALA A 113 -24.19 -8.04 3.47
C ALA A 113 -22.98 -7.42 4.18
N LEU A 114 -22.51 -6.24 3.76
CA LEU A 114 -21.39 -5.57 4.40
C LEU A 114 -21.82 -4.96 5.74
N THR A 115 -21.63 -5.73 6.81
CA THR A 115 -21.79 -5.30 8.19
C THR A 115 -20.50 -5.56 8.97
N PRO A 116 -20.27 -4.90 10.13
CA PRO A 116 -19.11 -5.17 10.97
C PRO A 116 -18.98 -6.65 11.36
N PHE A 117 -20.11 -7.30 11.65
CA PHE A 117 -20.16 -8.72 11.98
C PHE A 117 -19.81 -9.59 10.77
N SER A 118 -20.46 -9.38 9.62
CA SER A 118 -20.21 -10.15 8.40
C SER A 118 -18.74 -10.05 7.96
N LEU A 119 -18.19 -8.84 7.97
CA LEU A 119 -16.82 -8.58 7.56
C LEU A 119 -15.83 -9.30 8.49
N SER A 120 -15.96 -9.09 9.81
CA SER A 120 -15.11 -9.72 10.82
C SER A 120 -15.19 -11.25 10.78
N ALA A 121 -16.39 -11.80 10.57
CA ALA A 121 -16.57 -13.25 10.43
C ALA A 121 -15.87 -13.78 9.17
N CYS A 122 -16.06 -13.11 8.03
CA CYS A 122 -15.43 -13.51 6.77
C CYS A 122 -13.90 -13.45 6.82
N THR A 123 -13.32 -12.41 7.41
CA THR A 123 -11.86 -12.27 7.52
C THR A 123 -11.28 -13.29 8.50
N LEU A 124 -11.92 -13.50 9.66
CA LEU A 124 -11.50 -14.52 10.63
C LEU A 124 -11.58 -15.94 10.05
N ILE A 125 -12.70 -16.30 9.42
CA ILE A 125 -12.87 -17.61 8.76
C ILE A 125 -11.80 -17.79 7.68
N SER A 126 -11.57 -16.76 6.85
CA SER A 126 -10.54 -16.80 5.81
C SER A 126 -9.15 -17.02 6.40
N LEU A 127 -8.80 -16.31 7.48
CA LEU A 127 -7.52 -16.48 8.17
C LEU A 127 -7.36 -17.90 8.71
N LEU A 128 -8.38 -18.45 9.39
CA LEU A 128 -8.36 -19.82 9.91
C LEU A 128 -8.20 -20.86 8.80
N LEU A 129 -8.92 -20.69 7.69
CA LEU A 129 -8.80 -21.57 6.52
C LEU A 129 -7.39 -21.48 5.91
N LEU A 130 -6.85 -20.28 5.73
CA LEU A 130 -5.51 -20.08 5.19
C LEU A 130 -4.43 -20.66 6.10
N ILE A 131 -4.54 -20.52 7.43
CA ILE A 131 -3.63 -21.15 8.39
C ILE A 131 -3.71 -22.68 8.29
N SER A 132 -4.91 -23.25 8.20
CA SER A 132 -5.11 -24.69 8.02
C SER A 132 -4.49 -25.21 6.72
N VAL A 133 -4.67 -24.47 5.62
CA VAL A 133 -4.04 -24.76 4.32
C VAL A 133 -2.52 -24.64 4.41
N CYS A 134 -1.99 -23.60 5.06
CA CYS A 134 -0.55 -23.42 5.27
C CYS A 134 0.04 -24.60 6.04
N PHE A 135 -0.64 -25.06 7.10
CA PHE A 135 -0.16 -26.18 7.91
C PHE A 135 0.03 -27.45 7.07
N LYS A 136 -0.91 -27.72 6.15
CA LYS A 136 -0.83 -28.86 5.22
C LYS A 136 0.22 -28.67 4.12
N LEU A 137 0.26 -27.50 3.48
CA LEU A 137 1.10 -27.26 2.30
C LEU A 137 2.56 -26.99 2.64
N VAL A 138 2.82 -26.19 3.68
CA VAL A 138 4.18 -25.82 4.10
C VAL A 138 4.86 -26.97 4.86
N LYS A 139 4.10 -28.01 5.25
CA LYS A 139 4.57 -29.16 6.05
C LYS A 139 5.33 -28.69 7.30
N ALA A 140 4.82 -27.66 7.97
CA ALA A 140 5.45 -27.11 9.15
C ALA A 140 5.46 -28.17 10.27
N PRO A 141 6.59 -28.42 10.94
CA PRO A 141 6.72 -29.50 11.93
C PRO A 141 5.88 -29.26 13.19
N SER A 142 5.44 -28.01 13.44
CA SER A 142 4.59 -27.66 14.57
C SER A 142 3.81 -26.37 14.31
N ALA A 143 2.70 -26.17 15.04
CA ALA A 143 1.92 -24.94 15.00
C ALA A 143 2.77 -23.71 15.37
N LYS A 144 3.66 -23.85 16.36
CA LYS A 144 4.61 -22.80 16.75
C LYS A 144 5.50 -22.37 15.58
N ARG A 145 6.02 -23.33 14.80
CA ARG A 145 6.85 -23.02 13.63
C ARG A 145 6.04 -22.32 12.54
N LEU A 146 4.79 -22.73 12.32
CA LEU A 146 3.91 -22.05 11.38
C LEU A 146 3.65 -20.60 11.76
N VAL A 147 3.35 -20.33 13.05
CA VAL A 147 3.17 -18.96 13.55
C VAL A 147 4.43 -18.13 13.30
N LEU A 148 5.62 -18.66 13.59
CA LEU A 148 6.87 -17.94 13.31
C LEU A 148 7.08 -17.65 11.81
N LEU A 149 6.66 -18.56 10.93
CA LEU A 149 6.75 -18.34 9.48
C LEU A 149 5.79 -17.23 9.01
N VAL A 150 4.54 -17.27 9.48
CA VAL A 150 3.54 -16.23 9.21
C VAL A 150 4.02 -14.89 9.76
N LEU A 151 4.69 -14.90 10.92
CA LEU A 151 5.20 -13.68 11.54
C LEU A 151 6.55 -13.20 11.02
N SER A 152 7.23 -13.99 10.20
CA SER A 152 8.59 -13.67 9.71
C SER A 152 8.74 -12.33 8.97
N PRO A 153 7.72 -11.77 8.28
CA PRO A 153 7.82 -10.43 7.72
C PRO A 153 7.90 -9.30 8.75
N LEU A 154 7.60 -9.54 10.04
CA LEU A 154 7.78 -8.54 11.12
C LEU A 154 9.20 -8.49 11.68
N THR A 155 10.03 -9.49 11.37
CA THR A 155 11.39 -9.57 11.89
C THR A 155 12.37 -9.06 10.82
N PRO A 156 12.68 -7.75 10.77
CA PRO A 156 13.64 -7.24 9.80
C PRO A 156 15.01 -7.88 10.04
N PRO A 157 15.79 -8.10 8.97
CA PRO A 157 17.17 -8.56 9.12
C PRO A 157 17.99 -7.53 9.88
N ARG A 158 18.94 -8.00 10.70
CA ARG A 158 19.92 -7.11 11.33
C ARG A 158 20.76 -6.46 10.22
N ARG A 159 20.86 -5.14 10.26
CA ARG A 159 21.64 -4.34 9.30
C ARG A 159 22.73 -3.57 10.02
N THR A 160 23.88 -3.43 9.37
CA THR A 160 24.95 -2.56 9.86
C THR A 160 24.59 -1.08 9.68
N LEU A 161 25.26 -0.18 10.42
CA LEU A 161 25.07 1.27 10.22
C LEU A 161 25.45 1.69 8.80
N ALA A 162 26.51 1.13 8.23
CA ALA A 162 26.92 1.39 6.85
C ALA A 162 25.84 0.99 5.84
N GLU A 163 25.17 -0.15 6.05
CA GLU A 163 24.03 -0.56 5.23
C GLU A 163 22.84 0.39 5.40
N LEU A 164 22.52 0.79 6.62
CA LEU A 164 21.43 1.73 6.93
C LEU A 164 21.62 3.09 6.24
N PHE A 165 22.85 3.60 6.22
CA PHE A 165 23.20 4.88 5.56
C PHE A 165 23.67 4.73 4.11
N SER A 166 23.46 3.56 3.49
CA SER A 166 23.69 3.40 2.05
C SER A 166 22.85 4.41 1.25
N LEU A 167 23.37 4.88 0.11
CA LEU A 167 22.70 5.85 -0.77
C LEU A 167 21.24 5.45 -1.08
N ARG A 168 21.00 4.15 -1.31
CA ARG A 168 19.67 3.55 -1.46
C ARG A 168 18.76 3.89 -0.28
N ASN A 169 19.19 3.54 0.92
CA ASN A 169 18.36 3.68 2.12
C ASN A 169 18.16 5.15 2.46
N VAL A 170 19.14 6.02 2.20
CA VAL A 170 18.99 7.47 2.34
C VAL A 170 17.88 8.01 1.43
N ALA A 171 17.83 7.58 0.17
CA ALA A 171 16.73 7.96 -0.72
C ALA A 171 15.36 7.52 -0.17
N PHE A 172 15.23 6.28 0.31
CA PHE A 172 14.00 5.81 0.95
C PHE A 172 13.66 6.56 2.24
N MET A 173 14.67 6.89 3.08
CA MET A 173 14.48 7.65 4.33
C MET A 173 13.94 9.05 4.09
N ILE A 174 14.22 9.66 2.93
CA ILE A 174 13.69 10.97 2.55
C ILE A 174 12.31 10.82 1.89
N LEU A 175 12.19 9.91 0.92
CA LEU A 175 10.96 9.75 0.14
C LEU A 175 9.78 9.26 0.97
N ILE A 176 10.00 8.32 1.91
CA ILE A 176 8.91 7.73 2.70
C ILE A 176 8.19 8.81 3.54
N PRO A 177 8.88 9.61 4.38
CA PRO A 177 8.22 10.69 5.11
C PRO A 177 7.49 11.67 4.19
N MET A 178 8.06 12.04 3.05
CA MET A 178 7.40 12.96 2.11
C MET A 178 6.11 12.38 1.52
N ILE A 179 6.15 11.11 1.08
CA ILE A 179 5.00 10.41 0.52
C ILE A 179 3.88 10.27 1.57
N PHE A 180 4.23 9.88 2.80
CA PHE A 180 3.26 9.75 3.88
C PHE A 180 2.74 11.11 4.36
N TYR A 181 3.59 12.14 4.40
CA TYR A 181 3.18 13.48 4.78
C TYR A 181 2.14 14.03 3.81
N SER A 182 2.46 14.03 2.51
CA SER A 182 1.55 14.49 1.46
C SER A 182 0.27 13.65 1.45
N GLY A 183 0.39 12.32 1.50
CA GLY A 183 -0.76 11.42 1.47
C GLY A 183 -1.71 11.55 2.67
N LEU A 184 -1.18 11.71 3.89
CA LEU A 184 -2.00 11.70 5.11
C LEU A 184 -2.55 13.07 5.50
N PHE A 185 -1.82 14.15 5.23
CA PHE A 185 -2.18 15.48 5.73
C PHE A 185 -2.80 16.41 4.69
N GLU A 186 -2.58 16.18 3.40
CA GLU A 186 -3.21 17.00 2.37
C GLU A 186 -4.66 16.57 2.10
N PRO A 187 -5.58 17.51 1.82
CA PRO A 187 -6.95 17.18 1.41
C PRO A 187 -6.98 16.39 0.10
N VAL A 188 -8.02 15.57 -0.08
CA VAL A 188 -8.30 14.94 -1.38
C VAL A 188 -8.89 16.01 -2.29
N LEU A 189 -8.07 16.58 -3.18
CA LEU A 189 -8.45 17.71 -4.03
C LEU A 189 -8.90 17.29 -5.44
N HIS A 190 -8.46 16.12 -5.92
CA HIS A 190 -8.80 15.65 -7.26
C HIS A 190 -10.22 15.10 -7.30
N TRP A 191 -11.02 15.59 -8.25
CA TRP A 191 -12.42 15.21 -8.44
C TRP A 191 -12.62 13.69 -8.46
N ASP A 192 -11.81 12.98 -9.23
CA ASP A 192 -11.91 11.52 -9.37
C ASP A 192 -11.62 10.79 -8.06
N ALA A 193 -10.63 11.24 -7.29
CA ALA A 193 -10.30 10.64 -6.00
C ALA A 193 -11.39 10.92 -4.95
N THR A 194 -11.98 12.12 -5.00
CA THR A 194 -13.08 12.49 -4.11
C THR A 194 -14.31 11.64 -4.38
N VAL A 195 -14.74 11.56 -5.65
CA VAL A 195 -15.96 10.85 -6.03
C VAL A 195 -15.80 9.33 -5.95
N TYR A 196 -14.79 8.77 -6.64
CA TYR A 196 -14.70 7.32 -6.87
C TYR A 196 -14.01 6.56 -5.73
N HIS A 197 -13.32 7.26 -4.84
CA HIS A 197 -12.60 6.61 -3.73
C HIS A 197 -13.13 7.08 -2.39
N ALA A 198 -13.02 8.38 -2.07
CA ALA A 198 -13.37 8.88 -0.74
C ALA A 198 -14.87 8.80 -0.44
N VAL A 199 -15.71 9.31 -1.34
CA VAL A 199 -17.17 9.29 -1.17
C VAL A 199 -17.70 7.87 -1.27
N LEU A 200 -17.28 7.09 -2.25
CA LEU A 200 -17.78 5.72 -2.41
C LEU A 200 -17.42 4.80 -1.23
N ALA A 201 -16.24 4.96 -0.61
CA ALA A 201 -15.90 4.26 0.63
C ALA A 201 -16.84 4.63 1.79
N LYS A 202 -17.22 5.91 1.89
CA LYS A 202 -18.19 6.39 2.90
C LYS A 202 -19.59 5.85 2.64
N VAL A 203 -20.02 5.76 1.39
CA VAL A 203 -21.30 5.14 1.01
C VAL A 203 -21.33 3.67 1.41
N LEU A 204 -20.30 2.90 1.03
CA LEU A 204 -20.19 1.49 1.42
C LEU A 204 -20.23 1.28 2.95
N PHE A 205 -19.53 2.14 3.71
CA PHE A 205 -19.54 2.09 5.16
C PHE A 205 -20.93 2.37 5.76
N ARG A 206 -21.67 3.35 5.22
CA ARG A 206 -22.97 3.76 5.74
C ARG A 206 -24.11 2.82 5.32
N GLU A 207 -24.13 2.44 4.06
CA GLU A 207 -25.24 1.68 3.46
C GLU A 207 -25.02 0.17 3.51
N GLY A 208 -23.78 -0.29 3.74
CA GLY A 208 -23.46 -1.73 3.75
C GLY A 208 -23.61 -2.42 2.39
N CYS A 209 -23.71 -1.64 1.31
CA CYS A 209 -23.82 -2.13 -0.05
C CYS A 209 -23.31 -1.10 -1.06
N PHE A 210 -23.08 -1.55 -2.28
CA PHE A 210 -22.91 -0.61 -3.40
C PHE A 210 -24.27 0.01 -3.75
N PRO A 211 -24.33 1.32 -4.04
CA PRO A 211 -25.57 1.95 -4.47
C PRO A 211 -26.06 1.30 -5.77
N VAL A 212 -27.37 1.11 -5.88
CA VAL A 212 -28.00 0.57 -7.08
C VAL A 212 -27.72 1.52 -8.23
N LEU A 213 -27.05 1.02 -9.27
CA LEU A 213 -26.77 1.76 -10.51
C LEU A 213 -28.08 2.08 -11.24
N ALA A 214 -28.62 3.28 -11.04
CA ALA A 214 -29.83 3.72 -11.71
C ALA A 214 -29.63 5.10 -12.36
N GLY A 215 -29.07 5.12 -13.58
CA GLY A 215 -29.04 6.31 -14.44
C GLY A 215 -27.68 6.63 -15.06
N SER A 216 -27.67 7.63 -15.94
CA SER A 216 -26.48 8.18 -16.61
C SER A 216 -25.82 9.28 -15.77
N SER A 217 -25.54 9.01 -14.50
CA SER A 217 -24.94 10.02 -13.61
C SER A 217 -23.42 9.99 -13.76
N HIS A 218 -22.84 10.86 -14.58
CA HIS A 218 -21.39 11.04 -14.60
C HIS A 218 -20.93 11.65 -13.28
N GLY A 219 -20.16 10.91 -12.49
CA GLY A 219 -19.51 11.42 -11.28
C GLY A 219 -20.34 11.37 -9.98
N LEU A 220 -21.47 10.66 -9.94
CA LEU A 220 -22.07 10.18 -8.70
C LEU A 220 -22.37 8.69 -8.91
N GLU A 221 -21.90 7.83 -8.01
CA GLU A 221 -22.06 6.36 -8.04
C GLU A 221 -21.07 5.59 -8.97
N MET A 222 -21.17 4.26 -8.97
CA MET A 222 -20.33 3.33 -9.75
C MET A 222 -20.52 3.41 -11.28
N SER A 223 -21.29 4.38 -11.77
CA SER A 223 -21.70 4.55 -13.18
C SER A 223 -20.53 4.69 -14.17
N SER A 224 -19.34 5.05 -13.66
CA SER A 224 -18.13 5.26 -14.46
C SER A 224 -17.24 4.01 -14.56
N ASN A 225 -17.73 2.84 -14.14
CA ASN A 225 -17.05 1.54 -14.22
C ASN A 225 -15.63 1.49 -13.62
N TYR A 226 -15.31 2.39 -12.69
CA TYR A 226 -14.02 2.32 -11.98
C TYR A 226 -13.98 1.06 -11.11
N PRO A 227 -12.89 0.26 -11.18
CA PRO A 227 -12.74 -0.92 -10.32
C PRO A 227 -12.86 -0.52 -8.83
N PRO A 228 -13.80 -1.10 -8.08
CA PRO A 228 -14.15 -0.61 -6.73
C PRO A 228 -13.22 -1.13 -5.63
N LEU A 229 -12.02 -1.61 -5.95
CA LEU A 229 -11.14 -2.21 -4.94
C LEU A 229 -10.63 -1.17 -3.94
N MET A 230 -10.21 0.02 -4.40
CA MET A 230 -9.76 1.11 -3.53
C MET A 230 -10.86 1.57 -2.55
N PRO A 231 -12.08 1.93 -3.01
CA PRO A 231 -13.15 2.31 -2.10
C PRO A 231 -13.60 1.15 -1.19
N ALA A 232 -13.59 -0.11 -1.67
CA ALA A 232 -13.86 -1.26 -0.83
C ALA A 232 -12.81 -1.45 0.26
N LEU A 233 -11.53 -1.23 -0.03
CA LEU A 233 -10.47 -1.27 0.98
C LEU A 233 -10.55 -0.10 1.97
N GLY A 234 -10.98 1.09 1.52
CA GLY A 234 -11.33 2.17 2.45
C GLY A 234 -12.48 1.78 3.38
N ALA A 235 -13.55 1.22 2.82
CA ALA A 235 -14.69 0.74 3.58
C ALA A 235 -14.33 -0.38 4.55
N TYR A 236 -13.38 -1.26 4.20
CA TYR A 236 -12.83 -2.27 5.12
C TYR A 236 -12.35 -1.63 6.41
N PHE A 237 -11.49 -0.61 6.32
CA PHE A 237 -10.98 0.08 7.50
C PHE A 237 -12.07 0.88 8.22
N TYR A 238 -13.00 1.52 7.51
CA TYR A 238 -14.09 2.27 8.14
C TYR A 238 -15.03 1.37 8.94
N VAL A 239 -15.42 0.23 8.39
CA VAL A 239 -16.30 -0.75 9.04
C VAL A 239 -15.61 -1.32 10.28
N GLN A 240 -14.31 -1.67 10.19
CA GLN A 240 -13.55 -2.16 11.34
C GLN A 240 -13.32 -1.07 12.40
N ALA A 241 -13.07 0.17 12.00
CA ALA A 241 -12.93 1.31 12.91
C ALA A 241 -14.26 1.74 13.55
N GLY A 242 -15.39 1.41 12.93
CA GLY A 242 -16.71 1.93 13.30
C GLY A 242 -16.88 3.43 12.98
N ALA A 243 -15.98 4.00 12.17
CA ALA A 243 -15.98 5.42 11.82
C ALA A 243 -15.34 5.65 10.45
N ALA A 244 -15.92 6.57 9.69
CA ALA A 244 -15.39 7.00 8.39
C ALA A 244 -14.43 8.19 8.54
N GLU A 245 -13.20 7.90 8.97
CA GLU A 245 -12.11 8.88 9.07
C GLU A 245 -11.21 8.81 7.84
N ASP A 246 -11.08 9.91 7.09
CA ASP A 246 -10.38 9.93 5.79
C ASP A 246 -8.92 9.47 5.87
N VAL A 247 -8.28 9.60 7.03
CA VAL A 247 -6.91 9.14 7.28
C VAL A 247 -6.72 7.65 6.95
N TYR A 248 -7.72 6.79 7.18
CA TYR A 248 -7.59 5.36 6.93
C TYR A 248 -7.54 5.02 5.44
N LEU A 249 -8.40 5.66 4.63
CA LEU A 249 -8.34 5.53 3.17
C LEU A 249 -7.06 6.17 2.63
N LYS A 250 -6.73 7.37 3.12
CA LYS A 250 -5.56 8.14 2.68
C LYS A 250 -4.23 7.44 2.96
N ALA A 251 -4.16 6.59 3.99
CA ALA A 251 -2.97 5.79 4.29
C ALA A 251 -2.69 4.68 3.26
N ILE A 252 -3.69 4.25 2.49
CA ILE A 252 -3.54 3.14 1.53
C ILE A 252 -2.60 3.54 0.38
N SER A 253 -2.82 4.68 -0.26
CA SER A 253 -2.01 5.15 -1.40
C SER A 253 -0.52 5.29 -1.10
N PRO A 254 -0.07 5.99 -0.04
CA PRO A 254 1.34 6.09 0.30
C PRO A 254 1.95 4.73 0.66
N LEU A 255 1.19 3.84 1.29
CA LEU A 255 1.62 2.47 1.54
C LEU A 255 1.81 1.68 0.23
N MET A 256 0.85 1.76 -0.71
CA MET A 256 0.97 1.09 -2.01
C MET A 256 2.16 1.65 -2.81
N ALA A 257 2.38 2.97 -2.78
CA ALA A 257 3.53 3.60 -3.41
C ALA A 257 4.86 3.04 -2.83
N LEU A 258 4.95 2.90 -1.51
CA LEU A 258 6.11 2.27 -0.86
C LEU A 258 6.31 0.82 -1.33
N LEU A 259 5.25 0.01 -1.36
CA LEU A 259 5.35 -1.39 -1.82
C LEU A 259 5.75 -1.47 -3.30
N SER A 260 5.24 -0.57 -4.15
CA SER A 260 5.64 -0.47 -5.55
C SER A 260 7.11 -0.11 -5.70
N LEU A 261 7.63 0.88 -4.94
CA LEU A 261 9.04 1.24 -4.97
C LEU A 261 9.94 0.08 -4.52
N LEU A 262 9.55 -0.63 -3.45
CA LEU A 262 10.27 -1.82 -3.00
C LEU A 262 10.24 -2.94 -4.06
N CYS A 263 9.10 -3.13 -4.71
CA CYS A 263 8.95 -4.12 -5.79
C CYS A 263 9.85 -3.80 -6.98
N ILE A 264 9.85 -2.55 -7.45
CA ILE A 264 10.72 -2.09 -8.55
C ILE A 264 12.19 -2.29 -8.18
N TYR A 265 12.56 -1.97 -6.94
CA TYR A 265 13.93 -2.17 -6.47
C TYR A 265 14.34 -3.65 -6.48
N GLU A 266 13.51 -4.53 -5.92
CA GLU A 266 13.80 -5.97 -5.88
C GLU A 266 13.85 -6.57 -7.30
N LEU A 267 12.95 -6.16 -8.19
CA LEU A 267 12.99 -6.55 -9.60
C LEU A 267 14.29 -6.10 -10.29
N GLY A 268 14.70 -4.85 -10.08
CA GLY A 268 15.96 -4.33 -10.61
C GLY A 268 17.17 -5.10 -10.06
N SER A 269 17.15 -5.46 -8.78
CA SER A 269 18.21 -6.28 -8.18
C SER A 269 18.26 -7.69 -8.78
N MET A 270 17.11 -8.32 -9.01
CA MET A 270 17.04 -9.65 -9.64
C MET A 270 17.56 -9.64 -11.09
N LEU A 271 17.31 -8.55 -11.82
CA LEU A 271 17.77 -8.42 -13.21
C LEU A 271 19.28 -8.16 -13.32
N LYS A 272 19.92 -7.65 -12.27
CA LYS A 272 21.37 -7.41 -12.24
C LYS A 272 22.19 -8.69 -12.12
N GLY A 273 21.61 -9.78 -11.59
CA GLY A 273 22.31 -11.01 -11.22
C GLY A 273 22.86 -10.94 -9.81
#